data_AF-A0A929E3X2-F1
#
_entry.id   AF-A0A929E3X2-F1
#
_cell.length_a   1.000
_cell.length_b   1.000
_cell.length_c   1.000
_cell.angle_alpha   90.00
_cell.angle_beta   90.00
_cell.angle_gamma   90.00
#
_symmetry.space_group_name_H-M   'P 1'
#
loop_
_entity.id
_entity.type
_entity.pdbx_description
1 polymer ?
#
loop_
_entity_poly.entity_id
_entity_poly.type
_entity_poly.pdbx_seq_one_letter_code
_entity_poly.pdbx_strand_id
1 'polypeptide(L)'
;EVTSQLCFGLSIKLIAAPVAALLFCKIAGLEGEAVQVSIFEAGMPPMVSAGALAILANLSPALTAALVGIGIVLSFATLPILYQMLL
;
A
#
# COMPACT_ATOMS: atom_id res chain seq x y z
N GLU A 1 16.78 0.51 -14.30
CA GLU A 1 16.28 -0.75 -13.70
C GLU A 1 15.57 -0.51 -12.37
N VAL A 2 16.23 0.09 -11.37
CA VAL A 2 15.65 0.35 -10.02
C VAL A 2 14.32 1.11 -10.06
N THR A 3 14.17 2.12 -10.94
CA THR A 3 12.92 2.88 -11.07
C THR A 3 11.74 2.01 -11.51
N SER A 4 11.96 1.03 -12.39
CA SER A 4 10.90 0.13 -12.84
C SER A 4 10.42 -0.78 -11.71
N GLN A 5 11.35 -1.27 -10.89
CA GLN A 5 11.06 -2.10 -9.71
C GLN A 5 10.30 -1.29 -8.65
N LEU A 6 10.71 -0.03 -8.45
CA LEU A 6 10.04 0.90 -7.55
C LEU A 6 8.60 1.18 -7.99
N CYS A 7 8.38 1.56 -9.25
CA CYS A 7 7.04 1.80 -9.77
C CYS A 7 6.15 0.57 -9.61
N PHE A 8 6.67 -0.61 -9.97
CA PHE A 8 5.93 -1.86 -9.83
C PHE A 8 5.55 -2.17 -8.37
N GLY A 9 6.51 -2.06 -7.44
CA GLY A 9 6.26 -2.30 -6.02
C GLY A 9 5.25 -1.31 -5.42
N LEU A 10 5.35 -0.03 -5.79
CA LEU A 10 4.41 1.00 -5.34
C LEU A 10 3.00 0.79 -5.93
N SER A 11 2.88 0.43 -7.20
CA SER A 11 1.59 0.11 -7.81
C SER A 11 0.91 -1.07 -7.11
N ILE A 12 1.67 -2.10 -6.72
CA ILE A 12 1.12 -3.21 -5.95
C ILE A 12 0.60 -2.70 -4.59
N LYS A 13 1.42 -1.99 -3.83
CA LYS A 13 1.06 -1.62 -2.45
C LYS A 13 -0.02 -0.55 -2.36
N LEU A 14 0.04 0.47 -3.21
CA LEU A 14 -0.84 1.66 -3.12
C LEU A 14 -2.10 1.54 -3.97
N ILE A 15 -2.14 0.64 -4.96
CA ILE A 15 -3.29 0.48 -5.87
C ILE A 15 -3.84 -0.95 -5.79
N ALA A 16 -3.04 -1.96 -6.11
CA ALA A 16 -3.54 -3.32 -6.21
C ALA A 16 -4.07 -3.85 -4.87
N ALA A 17 -3.36 -3.59 -3.76
CA ALA A 17 -3.78 -4.02 -2.42
C ALA A 17 -5.12 -3.42 -1.96
N PRO A 18 -5.34 -2.09 -1.95
CA PRO A 18 -6.63 -1.54 -1.56
C PRO A 18 -7.77 -1.91 -2.53
N VAL A 19 -7.50 -1.99 -3.85
CA VAL A 19 -8.51 -2.44 -4.83
C VAL A 19 -8.89 -3.90 -4.59
N ALA A 20 -7.93 -4.77 -4.29
CA ALA A 20 -8.20 -6.15 -3.95
C ALA A 20 -9.05 -6.27 -2.66
N ALA A 21 -8.75 -5.47 -1.63
CA ALA A 21 -9.53 -5.43 -0.39
C ALA A 21 -10.97 -4.94 -0.66
N LEU A 22 -11.14 -3.84 -1.40
CA LEU A 22 -12.44 -3.32 -1.84
C LEU A 22 -13.28 -4.39 -2.55
N LEU A 23 -12.70 -5.02 -3.58
CA LEU A 23 -13.40 -6.04 -4.38
C LEU A 23 -13.76 -7.25 -3.54
N PHE A 24 -12.84 -7.72 -2.69
CA PHE A 24 -13.07 -8.85 -1.82
C PHE A 24 -14.23 -8.59 -0.85
N CYS A 25 -14.21 -7.47 -0.13
CA CYS A 25 -15.27 -7.11 0.81
C CYS A 25 -16.62 -6.94 0.11
N LYS A 26 -16.64 -6.35 -1.10
CA LYS A 26 -17.86 -6.20 -1.89
C LYS A 26 -18.43 -7.54 -2.36
N ILE A 27 -17.60 -8.47 -2.83
CA ILE A 27 -18.03 -9.81 -3.26
C ILE A 27 -18.51 -10.63 -2.05
N ALA A 28 -17.86 -10.47 -0.90
CA ALA A 28 -18.23 -11.15 0.34
C ALA A 28 -19.44 -10.53 1.06
N GLY A 29 -19.97 -9.39 0.57
CA GLY A 29 -21.11 -8.70 1.19
C GLY A 29 -20.80 -8.15 2.59
N LEU A 30 -19.54 -7.80 2.85
CA LEU A 30 -19.12 -7.25 4.14
C LEU A 30 -19.37 -5.74 4.17
N GLU A 31 -20.02 -5.28 5.24
CA GLU A 31 -20.41 -3.88 5.41
C GLU A 31 -20.07 -3.35 6.82
N GLY A 32 -20.14 -2.03 6.98
CA GLY A 32 -19.94 -1.32 8.25
C GLY A 32 -18.55 -0.71 8.43
N GLU A 33 -18.40 0.03 9.51
CA GLU A 33 -17.21 0.83 9.81
C GLU A 33 -15.93 -0.02 9.84
N ALA A 34 -15.98 -1.20 10.46
CA ALA A 34 -14.83 -2.09 10.54
C ALA A 34 -14.31 -2.53 9.17
N VAL A 35 -15.20 -2.68 8.19
CA VAL A 35 -14.85 -3.04 6.81
C VAL A 35 -14.21 -1.85 6.11
N GLN A 36 -14.79 -0.66 6.25
CA GLN A 36 -14.23 0.57 5.69
C GLN A 36 -12.83 0.85 6.24
N VAL A 37 -12.64 0.73 7.55
CA VAL A 37 -11.32 0.85 8.20
C VAL A 37 -10.36 -0.19 7.64
N SER A 38 -10.75 -1.47 7.58
CA SER A 38 -9.88 -2.55 7.05
C SER A 38 -9.42 -2.29 5.62
N ILE A 39 -10.31 -1.80 4.75
CA ILE A 39 -9.98 -1.46 3.37
C ILE A 39 -9.04 -0.25 3.31
N PHE A 40 -9.29 0.77 4.13
CA PHE A 40 -8.43 1.93 4.25
C PHE A 40 -7.02 1.54 4.75
N GLU A 41 -6.93 0.63 5.73
CA GLU A 41 -5.67 0.08 6.22
C GLU A 41 -4.87 -0.65 5.13
N ALA A 42 -5.55 -1.36 4.22
CA ALA A 42 -4.89 -2.02 3.08
C ALA A 42 -4.17 -1.02 2.16
N GLY A 43 -4.69 0.21 2.06
CA GLY A 43 -4.12 1.32 1.29
C GLY A 43 -2.96 2.07 1.97
N MET A 44 -2.61 1.72 3.21
CA MET A 44 -1.49 2.37 3.93
C MET A 44 -0.15 2.23 3.18
N PRO A 45 0.79 3.18 3.40
CA PRO A 45 2.10 3.13 2.76
C PRO A 45 2.91 1.88 3.13
N PRO A 46 4.00 1.57 2.38
CA PRO A 46 4.92 0.52 2.73
C PRO A 46 5.49 0.69 4.14
N MET A 47 5.50 -0.40 4.91
CA MET A 47 5.90 -0.39 6.32
C MET A 47 7.41 -0.27 6.48
N VAL A 48 7.87 0.64 7.33
CA VAL A 48 9.31 0.87 7.60
C VAL A 48 9.99 -0.38 8.16
N SER A 49 9.34 -1.11 9.07
CA SER A 49 9.91 -2.33 9.67
C SER A 49 10.06 -3.47 8.65
N ALA A 50 9.10 -3.65 7.74
CA ALA A 50 9.25 -4.59 6.63
C ALA A 50 10.44 -4.22 5.73
N GLY A 51 10.67 -2.91 5.52
CA GLY A 51 11.86 -2.42 4.84
C GLY A 51 13.16 -2.78 5.59
N ALA A 52 13.21 -2.57 6.90
CA ALA A 52 14.36 -2.97 7.71
C ALA A 52 14.65 -4.48 7.60
N LEU A 53 13.60 -5.32 7.67
CA LEU A 53 13.72 -6.77 7.51
C LEU A 53 14.23 -7.16 6.11
N ALA A 54 13.77 -6.49 5.05
CA ALA A 54 14.25 -6.76 3.70
C ALA A 54 15.75 -6.43 3.56
N ILE A 55 16.22 -5.35 4.17
CA ILE A 55 17.65 -4.99 4.20
C ILE A 55 18.46 -6.05 4.96
N LEU A 56 17.97 -6.50 6.13
CA LEU A 56 18.61 -7.57 6.91
C LEU A 56 18.66 -8.90 6.15
N ALA A 57 17.69 -9.16 5.29
CA ALA A 57 17.67 -10.31 4.40
C ALA A 57 18.55 -10.15 3.14
N ASN A 58 19.45 -9.16 3.12
CA ASN A 58 20.36 -8.85 2.01
C ASN A 58 19.65 -8.49 0.68
N LEU A 59 18.40 -7.97 0.72
CA LEU A 59 17.80 -7.33 -0.45
C LEU A 59 18.37 -5.91 -0.66
N SER A 60 18.10 -5.34 -1.84
CA SER A 60 18.58 -4.00 -2.22
C SER A 60 18.16 -2.92 -1.21
N PRO A 61 19.12 -2.30 -0.49
CA PRO A 61 18.79 -1.26 0.48
C PRO A 61 18.29 0.02 -0.18
N ALA A 62 18.84 0.37 -1.34
CA ALA A 62 18.43 1.56 -2.09
C ALA A 62 16.98 1.47 -2.57
N LEU A 63 16.57 0.32 -3.14
CA LEU A 63 15.19 0.11 -3.57
C LEU A 63 14.23 0.10 -2.38
N THR A 64 14.62 -0.56 -1.28
CA THR A 64 13.79 -0.68 -0.09
C THR A 64 13.55 0.68 0.57
N ALA A 65 14.59 1.49 0.74
CA ALA A 65 14.48 2.85 1.27
C ALA A 65 13.62 3.73 0.35
N ALA A 66 13.77 3.60 -0.98
CA ALA A 66 12.96 4.34 -1.95
C ALA A 66 11.47 3.93 -1.88
N LEU A 67 11.16 2.64 -1.78
CA LEU A 67 9.78 2.13 -1.64
C LEU A 67 9.11 2.73 -0.40
N VAL A 68 9.80 2.69 0.74
CA VAL A 68 9.28 3.24 2.00
C VAL A 68 9.13 4.76 1.93
N GLY A 69 10.20 5.48 1.59
CA GLY A 69 10.19 6.95 1.59
C GLY A 69 9.20 7.54 0.58
N ILE A 70 9.27 7.10 -0.67
CA ILE A 70 8.38 7.60 -1.73
C ILE A 70 6.95 7.10 -1.50
N GLY A 71 6.78 5.85 -1.06
CA GLY A 71 5.46 5.30 -0.75
C GLY A 71 4.74 6.06 0.36
N ILE A 72 5.46 6.48 1.41
CA ILE A 72 4.91 7.36 2.46
C ILE A 72 4.44 8.68 1.87
N VAL A 73 5.29 9.38 1.11
CA VAL A 73 4.92 10.68 0.52
C VAL A 73 3.72 10.54 -0.42
N LEU A 74 3.71 9.52 -1.29
CA LEU A 74 2.58 9.28 -2.20
C LEU A 74 1.30 8.91 -1.45
N SER A 75 1.39 8.26 -0.30
CA SER A 75 0.21 7.88 0.49
C SER A 75 -0.61 9.07 0.98
N PHE A 76 0.01 10.24 1.18
CA PHE A 76 -0.71 11.48 1.48
C PHE A 76 -1.68 11.90 0.37
N ALA A 77 -1.41 11.51 -0.88
CA ALA A 77 -2.33 11.74 -1.99
C ALA A 77 -3.27 10.55 -2.22
N THR A 78 -2.78 9.31 -2.11
CA THR A 78 -3.60 8.12 -2.45
C THR A 78 -4.63 7.79 -1.38
N LEU A 79 -4.35 8.00 -0.09
CA LEU A 79 -5.28 7.69 0.99
C LEU A 79 -6.54 8.57 0.96
N PRO A 80 -6.46 9.91 0.80
CA PRO A 80 -7.67 10.73 0.64
C PRO A 80 -8.54 10.31 -0.54
N ILE A 81 -7.93 9.93 -1.66
CA ILE A 81 -8.65 9.43 -2.84
C ILE A 81 -9.37 8.12 -2.50
N LEU A 82 -8.69 7.18 -1.83
CA LEU A 82 -9.30 5.93 -1.40
C LEU A 82 -10.45 6.16 -0.41
N TYR A 83 -10.27 7.09 0.53
CA TYR A 83 -11.32 7.46 1.49
C TYR A 83 -12.56 8.02 0.78
N GLN A 84 -12.38 8.89 -0.22
CA GLN A 84 -13.50 9.38 -1.02
C GLN A 84 -14.25 8.29 -1.79
N MET A 85 -13.59 7.18 -2.14
CA MET A 85 -14.24 6.03 -2.77
C MET A 85 -15.00 5.12 -1.77
N LEU A 86 -14.69 5.23 -0.48
CA LEU A 86 -15.30 4.44 0.60
C LEU A 86 -16.53 5.12 1.21
N LEU A 87 -16.64 6.45 1.07
CA LEU A 87 -17.83 7.25 1.38
C LEU A 87 -18.97 6.94 0.39
#